data_AF-A0A4R6KGH7-F1
#
_entry.id   AF-A0A4R6KGH7-F1
#
_cell.length_a   1.000
_cell.length_b   1.000
_cell.length_c   1.000
_cell.angle_alpha   90.00
_cell.angle_beta   90.00
_cell.angle_gamma   90.00
#
_symmetry.space_group_name_H-M   'P 1'
#
loop_
_entity.id
_entity.type
_entity.pdbx_description
1 polymer ?
#
loop_
_entity_poly.entity_id
_entity_poly.type
_entity_poly.pdbx_seq_one_letter_code
_entity_poly.pdbx_strand_id
1 'polypeptide(L)'
;MPETTNTAAATVARWSAAAENGDADAAVACLSPDIVLSSPLTEQFRLEGSDQLRDFLDSAFTAIEDIRFHTQIGQGDTYALAYRAQVGTQPFEEAQ
;
A
#
# COMPACT_ATOMS: atom_id res chain seq x y z
N MET A 1 27.85 -0.63 14.16
CA MET A 1 26.88 0.22 13.44
C MET A 1 25.52 -0.10 14.02
N PRO A 2 24.70 0.87 14.48
CA PRO A 2 23.35 0.53 14.87
C PRO A 2 22.60 0.17 13.58
N GLU A 3 22.19 -1.09 13.48
CA GLU A 3 21.17 -1.51 12.52
C GLU A 3 19.98 -0.59 12.74
N THR A 4 19.62 0.18 11.72
CA THR A 4 18.42 1.02 11.77
C THR A 4 17.26 0.07 11.95
N THR A 5 16.78 -0.10 13.17
CA THR A 5 15.65 -0.98 13.49
C THR A 5 14.48 -0.51 12.65
N ASN A 6 14.23 -1.19 11.54
CA ASN A 6 13.19 -0.88 10.60
C ASN A 6 11.89 -1.37 11.23
N THR A 7 11.29 -0.52 12.07
CA THR A 7 10.06 -0.86 12.76
C THR A 7 8.93 -0.97 11.74
N ALA A 8 7.91 -1.77 12.04
CA ALA A 8 6.74 -1.86 11.17
C ALA A 8 6.10 -0.47 10.92
N ALA A 9 6.09 0.41 11.93
CA ALA A 9 5.67 1.81 11.77
C ALA A 9 6.48 2.56 10.69
N ALA A 10 7.81 2.35 10.63
CA ALA A 10 8.66 2.95 9.61
C ALA A 10 8.44 2.33 8.22
N THR A 11 8.15 1.03 8.13
CA THR A 11 7.73 0.38 6.88
C THR A 11 6.40 0.93 6.40
N VAL A 12 5.42 1.09 7.29
CA VAL A 12 4.11 1.67 6.99
C VAL A 12 4.24 3.12 6.51
N ALA A 13 5.08 3.93 7.13
CA ALA A 13 5.32 5.31 6.68
C ALA A 13 5.93 5.35 5.26
N ARG A 14 6.85 4.44 4.93
CA ARG A 14 7.43 4.33 3.58
C ARG A 14 6.42 3.83 2.56
N TRP A 15 5.59 2.86 2.92
CA TRP A 15 4.48 2.38 2.10
C TRP A 15 3.50 3.50 1.75
N SER A 16 3.04 4.26 2.76
CA SER A 16 2.13 5.39 2.53
C SER A 16 2.77 6.44 1.62
N ALA A 17 4.03 6.82 1.87
CA ALA A 17 4.72 7.79 1.02
C ALA A 17 4.90 7.31 -0.42
N ALA A 18 5.17 6.01 -0.63
CA ALA A 18 5.27 5.44 -1.97
C ALA A 18 3.92 5.54 -2.71
N ALA A 19 2.82 5.18 -2.05
CA ALA A 19 1.49 5.26 -2.63
C ALA A 19 1.04 6.71 -2.93
N GLU A 20 1.32 7.68 -2.06
CA GLU A 20 1.01 9.10 -2.31
C GLU A 20 1.81 9.68 -3.49
N ASN A 21 2.95 9.09 -3.83
CA ASN A 21 3.78 9.48 -4.97
C ASN A 21 3.52 8.62 -6.23
N GLY A 22 2.64 7.61 -6.16
CA GLY A 22 2.41 6.66 -7.24
C GLY A 22 3.66 5.81 -7.59
N ASP A 23 4.54 5.57 -6.62
CA ASP A 23 5.82 4.87 -6.83
C ASP A 23 5.68 3.38 -6.49
N ALA A 24 5.34 2.57 -7.50
CA ALA A 24 5.16 1.13 -7.36
C ALA A 24 6.45 0.42 -6.94
N ASP A 25 7.62 0.84 -7.43
CA ASP A 25 8.89 0.23 -7.08
C ASP A 25 9.23 0.46 -5.60
N ALA A 26 9.02 1.69 -5.09
CA ALA A 26 9.19 2.00 -3.68
C ALA A 26 8.17 1.27 -2.78
N ALA A 27 6.93 1.10 -3.24
CA ALA A 27 5.90 0.38 -2.52
C ALA A 27 6.28 -1.11 -2.39
N VAL A 28 6.69 -1.76 -3.49
CA VAL A 28 7.10 -3.17 -3.51
C VAL A 28 8.35 -3.40 -2.66
N ALA A 29 9.28 -2.46 -2.61
CA ALA A 29 10.46 -2.54 -1.74
C ALA A 29 10.13 -2.57 -0.23
N CYS A 30 8.89 -2.27 0.17
CA CYS A 30 8.44 -2.38 1.55
C CYS A 30 7.95 -3.79 1.92
N LEU A 31 7.78 -4.68 0.94
CA LEU A 31 7.07 -5.94 1.09
C LEU A 31 8.00 -7.14 1.23
N SER A 32 7.50 -8.18 1.90
CA SER A 32 8.13 -9.49 1.89
C SER A 32 8.04 -10.12 0.49
N PRO A 33 9.04 -10.90 0.04
CA PRO A 33 8.92 -11.71 -1.18
C PRO A 33 7.69 -12.62 -1.19
N ASP A 34 7.24 -13.05 0.00
CA ASP A 34 6.07 -13.93 0.19
C ASP A 34 4.78 -13.14 0.51
N ILE A 35 4.67 -11.89 0.07
CA ILE A 35 3.48 -11.06 0.31
C ILE A 35 2.21 -11.69 -0.26
N VAL A 36 1.13 -11.55 0.49
CA VAL A 36 -0.22 -11.95 0.09
C VAL A 36 -1.12 -10.73 0.14
N LEU A 37 -1.68 -10.33 -1.01
CA LEU A 37 -2.75 -9.34 -1.05
C LEU A 37 -4.10 -10.05 -1.08
N SER A 38 -4.94 -9.78 -0.08
CA SER A 38 -6.35 -10.17 -0.07
C SER A 38 -7.17 -9.02 -0.67
N SER A 39 -7.67 -9.18 -1.90
CA SER A 39 -8.43 -8.12 -2.59
C SER A 39 -9.70 -7.75 -1.80
N PRO A 40 -9.92 -6.45 -1.50
CA PRO A 40 -11.14 -6.00 -0.81
C PRO A 40 -12.38 -5.97 -1.71
N LEU A 41 -12.21 -5.96 -3.05
CA LEU A 41 -13.32 -5.84 -4.01
C LEU A 41 -13.89 -7.20 -4.44
N THR A 42 -13.09 -8.26 -4.38
CA THR A 42 -13.47 -9.59 -4.83
C THR A 42 -12.77 -10.64 -3.97
N GLU A 43 -13.55 -11.40 -3.18
CA GLU A 43 -13.05 -12.55 -2.39
C GLU A 43 -12.37 -13.65 -3.23
N GLN A 44 -12.37 -13.49 -4.56
CA GLN A 44 -11.85 -14.45 -5.54
C GLN A 44 -10.38 -14.20 -5.92
N PHE A 45 -9.79 -13.04 -5.57
CA PHE A 45 -8.44 -12.68 -5.99
C PHE A 45 -7.48 -12.57 -4.82
N ARG A 46 -6.55 -13.52 -4.77
CA ARG A 46 -5.36 -13.51 -3.93
C ARG A 46 -4.15 -13.31 -4.84
N LEU A 47 -3.42 -12.22 -4.65
CA LEU A 47 -2.14 -12.02 -5.33
C LEU A 47 -1.03 -12.50 -4.41
N GLU A 48 -0.10 -13.27 -4.96
CA GLU A 48 1.02 -13.86 -4.23
C GLU A 48 2.35 -13.43 -4.85
N GLY A 49 3.22 -12.88 -4.01
CA GLY A 49 4.56 -12.46 -4.39
C GLY A 49 4.66 -11.01 -4.88
N SER A 50 5.88 -10.48 -4.79
CA SER A 50 6.22 -9.08 -5.10
C SER A 50 5.95 -8.71 -6.56
N ASP A 51 6.20 -9.62 -7.50
CA ASP A 51 6.12 -9.32 -8.94
C ASP A 51 4.67 -9.11 -9.38
N GLN A 52 3.77 -10.00 -8.95
CA GLN A 52 2.34 -9.88 -9.26
C GLN A 52 1.73 -8.62 -8.62
N LEU A 53 2.20 -8.27 -7.42
CA LEU A 53 1.75 -7.08 -6.73
C LEU A 53 2.29 -5.80 -7.36
N ARG A 54 3.50 -5.82 -7.92
CA ARG A 54 4.06 -4.70 -8.68
C ARG A 54 3.17 -4.35 -9.87
N ASP A 55 2.82 -5.33 -10.70
CA ASP A 55 1.97 -5.13 -11.87
C ASP A 55 0.57 -4.61 -11.49
N PHE A 56 0.04 -5.08 -10.35
CA PHE A 56 -1.20 -4.57 -9.78
C PHE A 56 -1.08 -3.11 -9.35
N LEU A 57 -0.02 -2.74 -8.62
CA LEU A 57 0.22 -1.37 -8.16
C LEU A 57 0.47 -0.41 -9.32
N ASP A 58 1.25 -0.81 -10.34
CA ASP A 58 1.45 -0.03 -11.58
C ASP A 58 0.10 0.29 -12.25
N SER A 59 -0.79 -0.70 -12.32
CA SER A 59 -2.14 -0.51 -12.86
C SER A 59 -3.00 0.40 -11.97
N ALA A 60 -2.94 0.22 -10.65
CA ALA A 60 -3.70 1.00 -9.69
C ALA A 60 -3.27 2.48 -9.69
N PHE A 61 -1.96 2.77 -9.64
CA PHE A 61 -1.42 4.13 -9.65
C PHE A 61 -1.58 4.84 -11.00
N THR A 62 -1.86 4.11 -12.08
CA THR A 62 -2.28 4.71 -13.35
C THR A 62 -3.73 5.21 -13.30
N ALA A 63 -4.61 4.54 -12.54
CA ALA A 63 -6.05 4.84 -12.50
C ALA A 63 -6.46 5.74 -11.33
N ILE A 64 -5.75 5.64 -10.21
CA ILE A 64 -6.06 6.31 -8.96
C ILE A 64 -5.16 7.54 -8.81
N GLU A 65 -5.77 8.67 -8.49
CA GLU A 65 -5.10 9.96 -8.33
C GLU A 65 -5.33 10.53 -6.92
N ASP A 66 -4.44 11.45 -6.53
CA ASP A 66 -4.48 12.20 -5.26
C ASP A 66 -4.72 11.33 -4.02
N ILE A 67 -3.97 10.22 -3.92
CA ILE A 67 -3.95 9.38 -2.72
C ILE A 67 -3.45 10.23 -1.54
N ARG A 68 -4.23 10.28 -0.46
CA ARG A 68 -3.92 10.97 0.80
C ARG A 68 -4.31 10.13 1.99
N PHE A 69 -3.31 9.64 2.74
CA PHE A 69 -3.56 8.94 3.99
C PHE A 69 -3.92 9.94 5.08
N HIS A 70 -4.98 9.67 5.84
CA HIS A 70 -5.40 10.53 6.94
C HIS A 70 -5.56 9.80 8.28
N THR A 71 -5.59 8.48 8.27
CA THR A 71 -5.67 7.67 9.49
C THR A 71 -4.70 6.50 9.41
N GLN A 72 -3.88 6.35 10.45
CA GLN A 72 -3.08 5.15 10.70
C GLN A 72 -3.36 4.67 12.12
N ILE A 73 -3.82 3.43 12.25
CA ILE A 73 -4.05 2.78 13.53
C ILE A 73 -3.33 1.44 13.54
N GLY A 74 -2.74 1.06 14.67
CA GLY A 74 -2.01 -0.21 14.76
C GLY A 74 -0.88 -0.19 15.76
N GLN A 75 -0.39 -1.38 16.09
CA GLN A 75 0.74 -1.59 16.98
C GLN A 75 1.44 -2.89 16.59
N GLY A 76 2.75 -2.97 16.87
CA GLY A 76 3.52 -4.18 16.61
C GLY A 76 3.74 -4.33 15.11
N ASP A 77 3.19 -5.38 14.52
CA ASP A 77 3.28 -5.74 13.10
C ASP A 77 1.97 -5.52 12.33
N THR A 78 0.92 -5.06 13.01
CA THR A 78 -0.42 -4.95 12.44
C THR A 78 -0.87 -3.50 12.39
N TYR A 79 -1.19 -3.02 11.19
CA TYR A 79 -1.65 -1.65 10.94
C TYR A 79 -2.84 -1.66 9.98
N ALA A 80 -3.74 -0.70 10.18
CA ALA A 80 -4.77 -0.32 9.22
C ALA A 80 -4.58 1.15 8.83
N LEU A 81 -4.77 1.44 7.55
CA LEU A 81 -4.57 2.74 6.94
C LEU A 81 -5.84 3.17 6.21
N ALA A 82 -6.38 4.33 6.54
CA ALA A 82 -7.48 4.94 5.78
C ALA A 82 -6.97 6.11 4.94
N TYR A 83 -7.46 6.17 3.70
CA TYR A 83 -7.06 7.18 2.73
C TYR A 83 -8.22 7.62 1.86
N ARG A 84 -8.08 8.82 1.30
CA ARG A 84 -8.93 9.34 0.23
C ARG A 84 -8.16 9.37 -1.08
N ALA A 85 -8.87 9.20 -2.17
CA ALA A 85 -8.34 9.31 -3.52
C ALA A 85 -9.48 9.55 -4.51
N GLN A 86 -9.15 9.64 -5.80
CA GLN A 86 -10.13 9.76 -6.88
C GLN A 86 -9.79 8.84 -8.05
N VAL A 87 -10.83 8.40 -8.78
CA VAL A 87 -10.69 7.81 -10.11
C VAL A 87 -11.46 8.69 -11.08
N GLY A 88 -10.73 9.39 -11.96
CA GLY A 88 -11.30 10.48 -12.76
C GLY A 88 -11.94 11.53 -11.86
N THR A 89 -13.25 11.79 -12.02
CA THR A 89 -13.98 12.76 -11.19
C THR A 89 -14.67 12.14 -9.97
N GLN A 90 -14.55 10.83 -9.76
CA GLN A 90 -15.23 10.13 -8.69
C GLN A 90 -14.31 10.01 -7.47
N PRO A 91 -14.58 10.74 -6.37
CA PRO A 91 -13.85 10.54 -5.13
C PRO A 91 -14.28 9.24 -4.45
N PHE A 92 -13.35 8.64 -3.70
CA PHE A 92 -13.62 7.51 -2.82
C PHE A 92 -12.76 7.58 -1.55
N GLU A 93 -13.17 6.80 -0.56
CA GLU A 93 -12.44 6.58 0.69
C GLU A 93 -12.34 5.07 0.92
N GLU A 94 -11.16 4.60 1.30
CA GLU A 94 -10.86 3.19 1.50
C GLU A 94 -10.00 2.99 2.75
N ALA A 95 -10.08 1.79 3.33
CA ALA A 95 -9.19 1.33 4.37
C ALA A 95 -8.54 -0.01 3.97
N GLN A 96 -7.23 -0.13 4.22
CA GLN A 96 -6.43 -1.34 4.02
C GLN A 96 -5.77 -1.79 5.32
#